data_AF-A0A957V941-F1
#
_entry.id   AF-A0A957V941-F1
#
_cell.length_a   1.000
_cell.length_b   1.000
_cell.length_c   1.000
_cell.angle_alpha   90.00
_cell.angle_beta   90.00
_cell.angle_gamma   90.00
#
_symmetry.space_group_name_H-M   'P 1'
#
loop_
_entity.id
_entity.type
_entity.pdbx_description
1 polymer ?
#
loop_
_entity_poly.entity_id
_entity_poly.type
_entity_poly.pdbx_seq_one_letter_code
_entity_poly.pdbx_strand_id
1 'polypeptide(L)'
;MLEHFPRPPADTGRGVHWSHSQYFWGKQDWGFWKEQLQAMHVKWVKILDDGDGSAEGLVKRLVDIKIMPVVRFYKEEPNPGRISSREADTARRYAEIGAVYFETNNEPDLDLEWKGRRRPPNWLDIVVENFIIEADMIRNAGGYLLFPAFGPGGRGNPFKLIVEKGRKDILDGNCALAIHNYCLGRPLDYPNDPITMHGQPLTAKEWEEQGGMWAWEMGYEAVNEHRRRLANPNASIMTDSTCFRAFEYFDALVQEAVGHSIPIFTTEGGYNVGQRAGTTFGDDPRYPKPTPER
;
A
#
# COMPACT_ATOMS: atom_id res chain seq x y z
N MET A 1 -9.90 9.61 18.42
CA MET A 1 -10.04 9.95 16.98
C MET A 1 -9.96 8.71 16.11
N LEU A 2 -8.92 7.87 16.21
CA LEU A 2 -8.83 6.60 15.47
C LEU A 2 -9.97 5.60 15.79
N GLU A 3 -10.49 5.62 17.01
CA GLU A 3 -11.57 4.71 17.46
C GLU A 3 -12.92 4.92 16.74
N HIS A 4 -13.11 6.06 16.06
CA HIS A 4 -14.36 6.35 15.34
C HIS A 4 -14.41 5.70 13.95
N PHE A 5 -13.28 5.20 13.45
CA PHE A 5 -13.22 4.56 12.15
C PHE A 5 -13.75 3.12 12.24
N PRO A 6 -14.66 2.70 11.35
CA PRO A 6 -15.22 1.36 11.38
C PRO A 6 -14.17 0.25 11.31
N ARG A 7 -14.30 -0.78 12.15
CA ARG A 7 -13.39 -1.94 12.16
C ARG A 7 -14.18 -3.23 12.06
N PRO A 8 -13.64 -4.30 11.45
CA PRO A 8 -14.25 -5.61 11.48
C PRO A 8 -14.36 -6.12 12.92
N PRO A 9 -15.40 -6.90 13.25
CA PRO A 9 -15.47 -7.58 14.54
C PRO A 9 -14.28 -8.51 14.79
N ALA A 10 -13.73 -8.45 16.00
CA ALA A 10 -12.53 -9.17 16.41
C ALA A 10 -11.35 -8.91 15.45
N ASP A 11 -11.13 -7.63 15.13
CA ASP A 11 -10.05 -7.18 14.26
C ASP A 11 -8.68 -7.67 14.74
N THR A 12 -7.93 -8.32 13.85
CA THR A 12 -6.58 -8.84 14.08
C THR A 12 -5.49 -7.96 13.44
N GLY A 13 -5.88 -6.92 12.71
CA GLY A 13 -5.00 -6.13 11.85
C GLY A 13 -4.50 -6.88 10.61
N ARG A 14 -4.89 -8.15 10.41
CA ARG A 14 -4.43 -8.95 9.27
C ARG A 14 -5.33 -8.76 8.06
N GLY A 15 -4.70 -8.43 6.93
CA GLY A 15 -5.37 -8.27 5.66
C GLY A 15 -4.69 -9.01 4.51
N VAL A 16 -5.42 -9.15 3.40
CA VAL A 16 -4.89 -9.69 2.15
C VAL A 16 -5.43 -8.89 0.96
N HIS A 17 -4.59 -8.69 -0.06
CA HIS A 17 -5.04 -8.25 -1.37
C HIS A 17 -5.54 -9.45 -2.17
N TRP A 18 -6.83 -9.51 -2.46
CA TRP A 18 -7.48 -10.74 -2.91
C TRP A 18 -7.07 -11.19 -4.32
N SER A 19 -7.13 -10.29 -5.28
CA SER A 19 -6.90 -10.59 -6.70
C SER A 19 -6.61 -9.31 -7.46
N HIS A 20 -5.75 -9.41 -8.48
CA HIS A 20 -5.42 -8.31 -9.39
C HIS A 20 -6.48 -8.11 -10.49
N SER A 21 -7.60 -8.83 -10.45
CA SER A 21 -8.68 -8.73 -11.44
C SER A 21 -9.98 -8.29 -10.78
N GLN A 22 -10.82 -7.56 -11.52
CA GLN A 22 -12.18 -7.15 -11.11
C GLN A 22 -13.25 -8.23 -11.33
N TYR A 23 -12.88 -9.41 -11.84
CA TYR A 23 -13.86 -10.43 -12.24
C TYR A 23 -13.55 -11.83 -11.69
N PHE A 24 -12.28 -12.10 -11.35
CA PHE A 24 -11.83 -13.41 -10.87
C PHE A 24 -11.71 -13.44 -9.35
N TRP A 25 -12.80 -13.85 -8.72
CA TRP A 25 -13.01 -13.82 -7.26
C TRP A 25 -12.99 -15.17 -6.56
N GLY A 26 -12.52 -16.23 -7.22
CA GLY A 26 -12.71 -17.59 -6.71
C GLY A 26 -14.19 -17.97 -6.64
N LYS A 27 -15.02 -17.50 -7.60
CA LYS A 27 -16.48 -17.78 -7.63
C LYS A 27 -16.79 -19.28 -7.55
N GLN A 28 -15.92 -20.12 -8.10
CA GLN A 28 -16.05 -21.58 -8.09
C GLN A 28 -15.57 -22.23 -6.79
N ASP A 29 -14.66 -21.59 -6.03
CA ASP A 29 -13.97 -22.18 -4.88
C ASP A 29 -14.13 -21.36 -3.58
N TRP A 30 -15.23 -20.61 -3.45
CA TRP A 30 -15.46 -19.74 -2.29
C TRP A 30 -15.38 -20.49 -0.95
N GLY A 31 -15.85 -21.74 -0.90
CA GLY A 31 -15.78 -22.57 0.30
C GLY A 31 -14.35 -22.75 0.80
N PHE A 32 -13.44 -23.13 -0.10
CA PHE A 32 -12.01 -23.27 0.21
C PHE A 32 -11.42 -21.94 0.71
N TRP A 33 -11.63 -20.85 -0.04
CA TRP A 33 -11.02 -19.57 0.34
C TRP A 33 -11.58 -18.99 1.64
N LYS A 34 -12.87 -19.19 1.91
CA LYS A 34 -13.48 -18.85 3.20
C LYS A 34 -12.76 -19.57 4.34
N GLU A 35 -12.51 -20.88 4.21
CA GLU A 35 -11.78 -21.65 5.22
C GLU A 35 -10.35 -21.10 5.43
N GLN A 36 -9.64 -20.78 4.35
CA GLN A 36 -8.30 -20.20 4.44
C GLN A 36 -8.29 -18.84 5.15
N LEU A 37 -9.20 -17.93 4.77
CA LEU A 37 -9.34 -16.62 5.43
C LEU A 37 -9.58 -16.76 6.93
N GLN A 38 -10.46 -17.68 7.32
CA GLN A 38 -10.79 -17.93 8.72
C GLN A 38 -9.62 -18.55 9.48
N ALA A 39 -8.93 -19.54 8.89
CA ALA A 39 -7.78 -20.19 9.48
C ALA A 39 -6.60 -19.23 9.70
N MET A 40 -6.39 -18.27 8.78
CA MET A 40 -5.37 -17.23 8.92
C MET A 40 -5.77 -16.08 9.86
N HIS A 41 -7.02 -16.08 10.33
CA HIS A 41 -7.64 -14.99 11.08
C HIS A 41 -7.59 -13.64 10.35
N VAL A 42 -7.78 -13.67 9.02
CA VAL A 42 -7.88 -12.46 8.20
C VAL A 42 -9.17 -11.72 8.51
N LYS A 43 -9.08 -10.40 8.65
CA LYS A 43 -10.22 -9.51 8.95
C LYS A 43 -10.40 -8.38 7.96
N TRP A 44 -9.42 -8.15 7.10
CA TRP A 44 -9.46 -7.14 6.04
C TRP A 44 -9.18 -7.79 4.69
N VAL A 45 -9.96 -7.46 3.66
CA VAL A 45 -9.71 -7.97 2.31
C VAL A 45 -9.83 -6.82 1.32
N LYS A 46 -8.73 -6.50 0.63
CA LYS A 46 -8.75 -5.56 -0.49
C LYS A 46 -9.22 -6.28 -1.75
N ILE A 47 -10.17 -5.67 -2.45
CA ILE A 47 -10.75 -6.19 -3.69
C ILE A 47 -10.79 -5.08 -4.74
N LEU A 48 -10.74 -5.46 -6.00
CA LEU A 48 -10.97 -4.54 -7.11
C LEU A 48 -12.45 -4.53 -7.50
N ASP A 49 -12.94 -3.43 -8.05
CA ASP A 49 -14.26 -3.33 -8.67
C ASP A 49 -14.14 -2.54 -9.97
N ASP A 50 -14.99 -2.82 -10.96
CA ASP A 50 -14.99 -2.13 -12.26
C ASP A 50 -15.72 -0.77 -12.23
N GLY A 51 -16.23 -0.38 -11.07
CA GLY A 51 -17.02 0.83 -10.84
C GLY A 51 -18.52 0.60 -10.85
N ASP A 52 -18.99 -0.60 -11.20
CA ASP A 52 -20.41 -0.91 -11.39
C ASP A 52 -20.92 -2.09 -10.59
N GLY A 53 -20.12 -2.58 -9.65
CA GLY A 53 -20.55 -3.64 -8.77
C GLY A 53 -20.08 -5.04 -9.17
N SER A 54 -19.03 -5.16 -10.01
CA SER A 54 -18.48 -6.48 -10.38
C SER A 54 -18.05 -7.34 -9.17
N ALA A 55 -17.75 -6.70 -8.04
CA ALA A 55 -17.37 -7.35 -6.79
C ALA A 55 -18.53 -7.53 -5.78
N GLU A 56 -19.77 -7.12 -6.08
CA GLU A 56 -20.86 -7.01 -5.08
C GLU A 56 -21.14 -8.34 -4.39
N GLY A 57 -21.13 -9.44 -5.15
CA GLY A 57 -21.32 -10.78 -4.61
C GLY A 57 -20.21 -11.21 -3.64
N LEU A 58 -18.96 -10.78 -3.87
CA LEU A 58 -17.84 -11.04 -2.97
C LEU A 58 -17.93 -10.15 -1.73
N VAL A 59 -18.28 -8.87 -1.89
CA VAL A 59 -18.49 -7.92 -0.77
C VAL A 59 -19.49 -8.49 0.23
N LYS A 60 -20.67 -8.93 -0.23
CA LYS A 60 -21.70 -9.54 0.64
C LYS A 60 -21.15 -10.75 1.40
N ARG A 61 -20.48 -11.66 0.70
CA ARG A 61 -19.92 -12.88 1.30
C ARG A 61 -18.85 -12.58 2.36
N LEU A 62 -18.01 -11.57 2.15
CA LEU A 62 -16.98 -11.16 3.12
C LEU A 62 -17.62 -10.54 4.37
N VAL A 63 -18.59 -9.64 4.19
CA VAL A 63 -19.30 -9.01 5.31
C VAL A 63 -20.09 -10.05 6.13
N ASP A 64 -20.74 -11.02 5.47
CA ASP A 64 -21.46 -12.12 6.13
C ASP A 64 -20.56 -12.90 7.10
N ILE A 65 -19.29 -13.11 6.74
CA ILE A 65 -18.30 -13.80 7.56
C ILE A 65 -17.47 -12.86 8.45
N LYS A 66 -17.93 -11.60 8.62
CA LYS A 66 -17.32 -10.58 9.49
C LYS A 66 -15.90 -10.19 9.09
N ILE A 67 -15.67 -10.09 7.79
CA ILE A 67 -14.45 -9.54 7.19
C ILE A 67 -14.81 -8.21 6.52
N MET A 68 -14.01 -7.17 6.77
CA MET A 68 -14.22 -5.83 6.23
C MET A 68 -13.56 -5.70 4.84
N PRO A 69 -14.32 -5.44 3.77
CA PRO A 69 -13.74 -5.18 2.46
C PRO A 69 -13.15 -3.77 2.37
N VAL A 70 -12.03 -3.64 1.68
CA VAL A 70 -11.50 -2.36 1.16
C VAL A 70 -11.63 -2.43 -0.37
N VAL A 71 -12.44 -1.54 -0.95
CA VAL A 71 -12.82 -1.63 -2.36
C VAL A 71 -12.06 -0.62 -3.19
N ARG A 72 -11.21 -1.10 -4.11
CA ARG A 72 -10.54 -0.24 -5.09
C ARG A 72 -11.33 -0.24 -6.40
N PHE A 73 -11.82 0.93 -6.82
CA PHE A 73 -12.36 1.11 -8.17
C PHE A 73 -11.20 1.14 -9.17
N TYR A 74 -11.05 0.06 -9.94
CA TYR A 74 -9.90 -0.12 -10.80
C TYR A 74 -10.05 0.66 -12.11
N LYS A 75 -8.99 1.38 -12.46
CA LYS A 75 -8.72 1.95 -13.80
C LYS A 75 -7.24 1.71 -14.10
N GLU A 76 -6.91 1.39 -15.36
CA GLU A 76 -5.52 1.10 -15.77
C GLU A 76 -4.63 2.36 -15.70
N GLU A 77 -5.16 3.50 -16.14
CA GLU A 77 -4.49 4.81 -16.06
C GLU A 77 -5.44 5.79 -15.35
N PRO A 78 -5.56 5.71 -14.01
CA PRO A 78 -6.54 6.49 -13.27
C PRO A 78 -6.30 8.00 -13.38
N ASN A 79 -5.05 8.45 -13.58
CA ASN A 79 -4.68 9.86 -13.60
C ASN A 79 -4.67 10.47 -15.01
N PRO A 80 -5.13 11.72 -15.21
CA PRO A 80 -5.61 12.69 -14.21
C PRO A 80 -7.12 12.56 -13.92
N GLY A 81 -7.70 11.39 -14.19
CA GLY A 81 -9.13 11.15 -14.01
C GLY A 81 -9.56 11.10 -12.54
N ARG A 82 -10.88 10.98 -12.38
CA ARG A 82 -11.56 10.82 -11.09
C ARG A 82 -12.72 9.83 -11.25
N ILE A 83 -13.32 9.42 -10.14
CA ILE A 83 -14.59 8.71 -10.15
C ILE A 83 -15.75 9.58 -10.67
N SER A 84 -16.77 8.91 -11.21
CA SER A 84 -18.01 9.52 -11.69
C SER A 84 -19.16 9.21 -10.73
N SER A 85 -20.39 9.62 -11.09
CA SER A 85 -21.60 9.24 -10.34
C SER A 85 -21.80 7.72 -10.28
N ARG A 86 -21.34 6.98 -11.30
CA ARG A 86 -21.44 5.52 -11.36
C ARG A 86 -20.72 4.87 -10.19
N GLU A 87 -19.45 5.19 -9.99
CA GLU A 87 -18.66 4.64 -8.87
C GLU A 87 -19.16 5.16 -7.52
N ALA A 88 -19.62 6.42 -7.44
CA ALA A 88 -20.24 6.95 -6.21
C ALA A 88 -21.53 6.20 -5.83
N ASP A 89 -22.35 5.83 -6.82
CA ASP A 89 -23.55 5.02 -6.60
C ASP A 89 -23.20 3.61 -6.16
N THR A 90 -22.14 3.02 -6.72
CA THR A 90 -21.61 1.72 -6.29
C THR A 90 -21.06 1.79 -4.85
N ALA A 91 -20.32 2.84 -4.52
CA ALA A 91 -19.83 3.06 -3.15
C ALA A 91 -20.98 3.13 -2.14
N ARG A 92 -22.10 3.79 -2.49
CA ARG A 92 -23.28 3.86 -1.62
C ARG A 92 -23.89 2.49 -1.36
N ARG A 93 -24.09 1.69 -2.42
CA ARG A 93 -24.59 0.30 -2.30
C ARG A 93 -23.65 -0.55 -1.43
N TYR A 94 -22.35 -0.38 -1.57
CA TYR A 94 -21.36 -1.11 -0.77
C TYR A 94 -21.33 -0.68 0.69
N ALA A 95 -21.45 0.61 0.97
CA ALA A 95 -21.56 1.12 2.33
C ALA A 95 -22.82 0.58 3.04
N GLU A 96 -23.95 0.50 2.34
CA GLU A 96 -25.19 -0.11 2.84
C GLU A 96 -25.03 -1.61 3.16
N ILE A 97 -24.20 -2.34 2.41
CA ILE A 97 -23.87 -3.74 2.68
C ILE A 97 -22.92 -3.85 3.88
N GLY A 98 -22.06 -2.85 4.12
CA GLY A 98 -21.09 -2.81 5.21
C GLY A 98 -19.62 -2.69 4.78
N ALA A 99 -19.35 -2.49 3.49
CA ALA A 99 -18.02 -2.17 2.97
C ALA A 99 -17.88 -0.65 2.81
N VAL A 100 -17.14 -0.02 3.72
CA VAL A 100 -17.13 1.45 3.87
C VAL A 100 -15.80 2.10 3.49
N TYR A 101 -14.78 1.33 3.11
CA TYR A 101 -13.47 1.85 2.72
C TYR A 101 -13.24 1.73 1.23
N PHE A 102 -12.82 2.82 0.60
CA PHE A 102 -12.68 2.91 -0.84
C PHE A 102 -11.32 3.46 -1.28
N GLU A 103 -10.81 2.98 -2.40
CA GLU A 103 -9.67 3.53 -3.13
C GLU A 103 -10.12 3.89 -4.57
N THR A 104 -9.76 5.06 -5.06
CA THR A 104 -10.14 5.56 -6.40
C THR A 104 -8.95 5.69 -7.34
N ASN A 105 -7.73 5.59 -6.82
CA ASN A 105 -6.48 5.89 -7.51
C ASN A 105 -5.34 5.02 -6.94
N ASN A 106 -4.22 4.94 -7.65
CA ASN A 106 -3.07 4.10 -7.32
C ASN A 106 -1.77 4.75 -7.77
N GLU A 107 -0.74 4.66 -6.93
CA GLU A 107 0.65 5.06 -7.20
C GLU A 107 0.80 6.27 -8.14
N PRO A 108 0.13 7.41 -7.86
CA PRO A 108 0.08 8.53 -8.79
C PRO A 108 1.45 9.23 -8.95
N ASP A 109 2.44 8.81 -8.17
CA ASP A 109 3.83 9.21 -8.32
C ASP A 109 4.61 8.40 -9.38
N LEU A 110 3.99 7.41 -10.02
CA LEU A 110 4.57 6.64 -11.12
C LEU A 110 4.00 7.07 -12.48
N ASP A 111 4.86 7.17 -13.49
CA ASP A 111 4.44 7.54 -14.86
C ASP A 111 3.39 6.58 -15.43
N LEU A 112 3.47 5.29 -15.09
CA LEU A 112 2.60 4.24 -15.62
C LEU A 112 1.12 4.41 -15.24
N GLU A 113 0.83 5.14 -14.17
CA GLU A 113 -0.53 5.37 -13.65
C GLU A 113 -1.21 6.61 -14.29
N TRP A 114 -0.52 7.27 -15.22
CA TRP A 114 -1.01 8.44 -15.94
C TRP A 114 -1.31 8.11 -17.38
N LYS A 115 -2.35 8.75 -17.92
CA LYS A 115 -2.69 8.62 -19.34
C LYS A 115 -1.50 8.89 -20.24
N GLY A 116 -1.23 7.95 -21.15
CA GLY A 116 -0.07 8.04 -22.04
C GLY A 116 1.26 7.81 -21.33
N ARG A 117 1.23 7.20 -20.14
CA ARG A 117 2.37 6.85 -19.29
C ARG A 117 3.33 8.00 -19.03
N ARG A 118 2.77 9.17 -18.71
CA ARG A 118 3.53 10.39 -18.47
C ARG A 118 2.90 11.24 -17.38
N ARG A 119 3.56 11.30 -16.24
CA ARG A 119 3.19 12.16 -15.12
C ARG A 119 3.56 13.62 -15.41
N PRO A 120 2.64 14.58 -15.25
CA PRO A 120 2.94 15.99 -15.42
C PRO A 120 3.75 16.53 -14.21
N PRO A 121 4.50 17.64 -14.35
CA PRO A 121 5.26 18.21 -13.24
C PRO A 121 4.42 18.58 -12.01
N ASN A 122 3.18 19.05 -12.22
CA ASN A 122 2.23 19.41 -11.16
C ASN A 122 1.28 18.26 -10.76
N TRP A 123 1.72 17.02 -10.93
CA TRP A 123 0.90 15.82 -10.68
C TRP A 123 0.28 15.79 -9.28
N LEU A 124 1.02 16.24 -8.27
CA LEU A 124 0.58 16.16 -6.88
C LEU A 124 -0.61 17.10 -6.62
N ASP A 125 -0.60 18.31 -7.21
CA ASP A 125 -1.73 19.23 -7.16
C ASP A 125 -2.99 18.63 -7.79
N ILE A 126 -2.84 18.00 -8.97
CA ILE A 126 -3.94 17.34 -9.68
C ILE A 126 -4.54 16.22 -8.82
N VAL A 127 -3.69 15.38 -8.22
CA VAL A 127 -4.12 14.27 -7.36
C VAL A 127 -4.84 14.78 -6.12
N VAL A 128 -4.32 15.82 -5.47
CA VAL A 128 -4.94 16.41 -4.28
C VAL A 128 -6.29 17.05 -4.62
N GLU A 129 -6.40 17.75 -5.75
CA GLU A 129 -7.67 18.35 -6.20
C GLU A 129 -8.73 17.30 -6.50
N ASN A 130 -8.35 16.23 -7.21
CA ASN A 130 -9.25 15.11 -7.45
C ASN A 130 -9.64 14.43 -6.14
N PHE A 131 -8.67 14.12 -5.27
CA PHE A 131 -8.92 13.50 -3.98
C PHE A 131 -9.92 14.29 -3.13
N ILE A 132 -9.80 15.62 -3.08
CA ILE A 132 -10.73 16.48 -2.33
C ILE A 132 -12.17 16.31 -2.84
N ILE A 133 -12.37 16.27 -4.16
CA ILE A 133 -13.69 16.11 -4.77
C ILE A 133 -14.23 14.71 -4.50
N GLU A 134 -13.41 13.69 -4.68
CA GLU A 134 -13.77 12.29 -4.48
C GLU A 134 -14.08 11.99 -3.01
N ALA A 135 -13.36 12.61 -2.07
CA ALA A 135 -13.60 12.47 -0.65
C ALA A 135 -15.02 12.93 -0.27
N ASP A 136 -15.51 14.01 -0.88
CA ASP A 136 -16.89 14.47 -0.69
C ASP A 136 -17.90 13.49 -1.30
N MET A 137 -17.62 12.98 -2.51
CA MET A 137 -18.49 11.99 -3.17
C MET A 137 -18.62 10.71 -2.32
N ILE A 138 -17.50 10.20 -1.80
CA ILE A 138 -17.46 9.00 -0.97
C ILE A 138 -18.06 9.25 0.42
N ARG A 139 -17.84 10.43 1.03
CA ARG A 139 -18.52 10.83 2.27
C ARG A 139 -20.04 10.80 2.11
N ASN A 140 -20.54 11.38 1.04
CA ASN A 140 -21.97 11.43 0.73
C ASN A 140 -22.55 10.04 0.41
N ALA A 141 -21.70 9.09 0.01
CA ALA A 141 -22.06 7.68 -0.17
C ALA A 141 -22.02 6.88 1.15
N GLY A 142 -21.61 7.48 2.28
CA GLY A 142 -21.49 6.82 3.57
C GLY A 142 -20.16 6.06 3.76
N GLY A 143 -19.13 6.41 2.98
CA GLY A 143 -17.82 5.77 3.02
C GLY A 143 -16.66 6.69 3.41
N TYR A 144 -15.50 6.08 3.56
CA TYR A 144 -14.20 6.69 3.82
C TYR A 144 -13.29 6.46 2.63
N LEU A 145 -12.69 7.54 2.12
CA LEU A 145 -11.74 7.46 1.03
C LEU A 145 -10.33 7.27 1.57
N LEU A 146 -9.60 6.30 1.04
CA LEU A 146 -8.18 6.15 1.29
C LEU A 146 -7.41 7.07 0.33
N PHE A 147 -6.55 7.94 0.87
CA PHE A 147 -5.60 8.67 0.05
C PHE A 147 -4.69 7.65 -0.68
N PRO A 148 -4.47 7.80 -2.00
CA PRO A 148 -3.78 6.78 -2.79
C PRO A 148 -2.38 6.52 -2.28
N ALA A 149 -2.01 5.24 -2.23
CA ALA A 149 -0.66 4.82 -1.93
C ALA A 149 0.30 5.38 -2.98
N PHE A 150 1.46 5.84 -2.54
CA PHE A 150 2.57 6.10 -3.44
C PHE A 150 3.36 4.81 -3.68
N GLY A 151 4.09 4.78 -4.79
CA GLY A 151 5.05 3.71 -5.06
C GLY A 151 6.11 3.61 -3.95
N PRO A 152 6.78 2.47 -3.78
CA PRO A 152 7.80 2.30 -2.75
C PRO A 152 8.90 3.38 -2.81
N GLY A 153 9.04 4.16 -1.73
CA GLY A 153 9.98 5.29 -1.65
C GLY A 153 9.47 6.60 -2.27
N GLY A 154 8.22 6.63 -2.73
CA GLY A 154 7.54 7.81 -3.27
C GLY A 154 7.55 8.99 -2.30
N ARG A 155 7.56 10.21 -2.88
CA ARG A 155 7.77 11.46 -2.13
C ARG A 155 6.72 12.51 -2.47
N GLY A 156 6.45 13.37 -1.48
CA GLY A 156 5.52 14.47 -1.56
C GLY A 156 4.78 14.62 -0.22
N ASN A 157 4.25 15.81 0.06
CA ASN A 157 3.40 16.03 1.24
C ASN A 157 1.98 16.42 0.78
N PRO A 158 1.15 15.45 0.35
CA PRO A 158 -0.22 15.73 -0.07
C PRO A 158 -1.08 16.29 1.07
N PHE A 159 -0.83 15.87 2.31
CA PHE A 159 -1.63 16.26 3.47
C PHE A 159 -1.51 17.75 3.77
N LYS A 160 -0.29 18.28 3.67
CA LYS A 160 -0.06 19.73 3.75
C LYS A 160 -0.85 20.48 2.65
N LEU A 161 -0.81 20.00 1.41
CA LEU A 161 -1.55 20.61 0.29
C LEU A 161 -3.07 20.55 0.50
N ILE A 162 -3.61 19.44 1.06
CA ILE A 162 -5.03 19.32 1.41
C ILE A 162 -5.40 20.39 2.45
N VAL A 163 -4.58 20.59 3.48
CA VAL A 163 -4.80 21.62 4.51
C VAL A 163 -4.69 23.02 3.93
N GLU A 164 -3.69 23.29 3.08
CA GLU A 164 -3.51 24.59 2.40
C GLU A 164 -4.68 24.93 1.47
N LYS A 165 -5.34 23.93 0.87
CA LYS A 165 -6.59 24.09 0.12
C LYS A 165 -7.83 24.21 1.01
N GLY A 166 -7.66 24.32 2.33
CA GLY A 166 -8.74 24.54 3.30
C GLY A 166 -9.57 23.29 3.62
N ARG A 167 -9.07 22.10 3.31
CA ARG A 167 -9.80 20.82 3.45
C ARG A 167 -9.26 19.91 4.55
N LYS A 168 -8.78 20.52 5.65
CA LYS A 168 -8.40 19.80 6.87
C LYS A 168 -9.51 18.87 7.38
N ASP A 169 -10.77 19.24 7.17
CA ASP A 169 -11.95 18.45 7.55
C ASP A 169 -11.93 17.02 7.01
N ILE A 170 -11.32 16.80 5.83
CA ILE A 170 -11.20 15.47 5.23
C ILE A 170 -10.30 14.58 6.10
N LEU A 171 -9.15 15.10 6.53
CA LEU A 171 -8.17 14.38 7.34
C LEU A 171 -8.66 14.16 8.78
N ASP A 172 -9.51 15.05 9.30
CA ASP A 172 -10.03 14.97 10.67
C ASP A 172 -11.11 13.89 10.86
N GLY A 173 -11.70 13.34 9.78
CA GLY A 173 -12.81 12.40 9.97
C GLY A 173 -13.32 11.59 8.80
N ASN A 174 -12.90 11.83 7.55
CA ASN A 174 -13.40 11.07 6.38
C ASN A 174 -12.29 10.51 5.48
N CYS A 175 -11.10 10.32 6.03
CA CYS A 175 -9.93 9.89 5.30
C CYS A 175 -9.18 8.82 6.07
N ALA A 176 -8.68 7.83 5.34
CA ALA A 176 -7.60 6.97 5.77
C ALA A 176 -6.47 7.03 4.73
N LEU A 177 -5.34 6.39 5.00
CA LEU A 177 -4.23 6.34 4.08
C LEU A 177 -4.05 4.92 3.53
N ALA A 178 -3.91 4.77 2.22
CA ALA A 178 -3.34 3.57 1.63
C ALA A 178 -1.81 3.71 1.55
N ILE A 179 -1.08 2.63 1.81
CA ILE A 179 0.37 2.54 1.58
C ILE A 179 0.74 1.20 0.94
N HIS A 180 1.80 1.23 0.13
CA HIS A 180 2.40 0.04 -0.47
C HIS A 180 3.72 -0.29 0.23
N ASN A 181 3.67 -1.19 1.21
CA ASN A 181 4.79 -1.53 2.09
C ASN A 181 5.44 -2.85 1.67
N TYR A 182 5.85 -2.94 0.40
CA TYR A 182 6.67 -4.05 -0.04
C TYR A 182 8.02 -3.98 0.65
N CYS A 183 8.47 -5.09 1.25
CA CYS A 183 9.76 -5.12 1.92
C CYS A 183 10.93 -5.10 0.92
N LEU A 184 10.66 -5.45 -0.36
CA LEU A 184 11.65 -5.41 -1.44
C LEU A 184 12.97 -6.04 -1.00
N GLY A 185 12.96 -7.28 -0.52
CA GLY A 185 14.18 -7.99 -0.06
C GLY A 185 14.92 -7.42 1.15
N ARG A 186 14.46 -6.30 1.76
CA ARG A 186 15.12 -5.65 2.90
C ARG A 186 14.49 -6.07 4.23
N PRO A 187 15.21 -5.97 5.36
CA PRO A 187 14.66 -6.30 6.67
C PRO A 187 13.63 -5.26 7.14
N LEU A 188 12.86 -5.62 8.17
CA LEU A 188 11.77 -4.77 8.69
C LEU A 188 12.27 -3.47 9.33
N ASP A 189 13.52 -3.42 9.78
CA ASP A 189 14.14 -2.26 10.42
C ASP A 189 14.81 -1.28 9.42
N TYR A 190 14.84 -1.62 8.12
CA TYR A 190 15.32 -0.72 7.06
C TYR A 190 14.64 0.68 7.16
N PRO A 191 15.38 1.79 6.98
CA PRO A 191 16.80 1.89 6.59
C PRO A 191 17.78 1.92 7.78
N ASN A 192 17.33 1.60 8.99
CA ASN A 192 18.17 1.67 10.19
C ASN A 192 18.85 0.35 10.54
N ASP A 193 18.83 -0.60 9.61
CA ASP A 193 19.47 -1.89 9.76
C ASP A 193 21.01 -1.79 9.69
N PRO A 194 21.76 -2.75 10.26
CA PRO A 194 23.23 -2.72 10.26
C PRO A 194 23.90 -2.70 8.88
N ILE A 195 23.25 -3.22 7.83
CA ILE A 195 23.79 -3.24 6.47
C ILE A 195 23.72 -1.83 5.90
N THR A 196 22.58 -1.15 6.02
CA THR A 196 22.46 0.25 5.58
C THR A 196 23.34 1.16 6.41
N MET A 197 23.34 1.05 7.73
CA MET A 197 24.04 2.00 8.61
C MET A 197 25.55 1.85 8.60
N HIS A 198 26.06 0.61 8.51
CA HIS A 198 27.47 0.30 8.76
C HIS A 198 28.11 -0.59 7.70
N GLY A 199 27.35 -1.02 6.69
CA GLY A 199 27.86 -1.92 5.67
C GLY A 199 28.27 -3.28 6.24
N GLN A 200 27.54 -3.78 7.24
CA GLN A 200 27.87 -5.03 7.96
C GLN A 200 28.23 -6.16 6.96
N PRO A 201 29.44 -6.72 7.02
CA PRO A 201 29.82 -7.77 6.09
C PRO A 201 29.06 -9.07 6.39
N LEU A 202 28.93 -9.92 5.38
CA LEU A 202 28.51 -11.30 5.52
C LEU A 202 29.69 -12.26 5.29
N THR A 203 29.66 -13.41 5.94
CA THR A 203 30.64 -14.49 5.80
C THR A 203 30.25 -15.43 4.65
N ALA A 204 31.22 -16.15 4.07
CA ALA A 204 30.93 -17.16 3.05
C ALA A 204 29.88 -18.19 3.51
N LYS A 205 29.87 -18.55 4.80
CA LYS A 205 28.86 -19.44 5.38
C LYS A 205 27.46 -18.82 5.36
N GLU A 206 27.30 -17.58 5.81
CA GLU A 206 26.00 -16.88 5.78
C GLU A 206 25.50 -16.68 4.35
N TRP A 207 26.41 -16.45 3.40
CA TRP A 207 26.08 -16.37 1.98
C TRP A 207 25.44 -17.67 1.47
N GLU A 208 26.09 -18.81 1.77
CA GLU A 208 25.63 -20.14 1.38
C GLU A 208 24.28 -20.47 2.03
N GLU A 209 24.14 -20.18 3.33
CA GLU A 209 22.92 -20.42 4.11
C GLU A 209 21.73 -19.57 3.64
N GLN A 210 21.98 -18.42 3.00
CA GLN A 210 20.95 -17.55 2.43
C GLN A 210 20.64 -17.87 0.96
N GLY A 211 21.06 -19.04 0.45
CA GLY A 211 20.75 -19.51 -0.90
C GLY A 211 21.84 -19.22 -1.94
N GLY A 212 23.01 -18.75 -1.50
CA GLY A 212 24.21 -18.59 -2.30
C GLY A 212 23.96 -17.94 -3.66
N MET A 213 24.40 -18.60 -4.71
CA MET A 213 24.42 -18.02 -6.05
C MET A 213 23.03 -17.60 -6.55
N TRP A 214 21.99 -18.33 -6.15
CA TRP A 214 20.61 -18.06 -6.53
C TRP A 214 20.07 -16.78 -5.88
N ALA A 215 20.32 -16.59 -4.59
CA ALA A 215 19.79 -15.46 -3.84
C ALA A 215 20.55 -14.16 -4.12
N TRP A 216 21.86 -14.26 -4.36
CA TRP A 216 22.75 -13.11 -4.45
C TRP A 216 23.10 -12.68 -5.88
N GLU A 217 23.18 -13.64 -6.82
CA GLU A 217 23.71 -13.45 -8.17
C GLU A 217 25.14 -12.83 -8.23
N MET A 218 25.84 -12.77 -7.11
CA MET A 218 27.27 -12.48 -7.02
C MET A 218 27.92 -13.19 -5.83
N GLY A 219 29.26 -13.28 -5.84
CA GLY A 219 30.05 -13.83 -4.74
C GLY A 219 30.03 -12.94 -3.49
N TYR A 220 30.23 -13.53 -2.31
CA TYR A 220 30.10 -12.81 -1.03
C TYR A 220 31.10 -11.64 -0.87
N GLU A 221 32.30 -11.70 -1.46
CA GLU A 221 33.24 -10.58 -1.46
C GLU A 221 32.68 -9.37 -2.22
N ALA A 222 32.03 -9.60 -3.35
CA ALA A 222 31.38 -8.55 -4.15
C ALA A 222 30.19 -7.94 -3.40
N VAL A 223 29.37 -8.77 -2.73
CA VAL A 223 28.30 -8.26 -1.84
C VAL A 223 28.90 -7.36 -0.76
N ASN A 224 29.97 -7.80 -0.10
CA ASN A 224 30.62 -7.04 0.97
C ASN A 224 31.24 -5.73 0.47
N GLU A 225 31.73 -5.69 -0.77
CA GLU A 225 32.15 -4.44 -1.41
C GLU A 225 30.97 -3.48 -1.58
N HIS A 226 29.83 -3.97 -2.09
CA HIS A 226 28.61 -3.16 -2.20
C HIS A 226 28.13 -2.66 -0.83
N ARG A 227 28.12 -3.50 0.20
CA ARG A 227 27.73 -3.12 1.57
C ARG A 227 28.61 -2.00 2.12
N ARG A 228 29.94 -2.11 1.99
CA ARG A 228 30.87 -1.04 2.42
C ARG A 228 30.66 0.26 1.64
N ARG A 229 30.55 0.17 0.32
CA ARG A 229 30.45 1.33 -0.57
C ARG A 229 29.14 2.10 -0.41
N LEU A 230 28.05 1.39 -0.13
CA LEU A 230 26.69 1.94 -0.03
C LEU A 230 26.20 2.09 1.42
N ALA A 231 27.09 1.96 2.41
CA ALA A 231 26.76 2.27 3.79
C ALA A 231 26.44 3.76 3.92
N ASN A 232 25.37 4.08 4.63
CA ASN A 232 24.89 5.43 4.87
C ASN A 232 24.46 5.58 6.35
N PRO A 233 25.35 6.03 7.24
CA PRO A 233 25.03 6.22 8.65
C PRO A 233 24.05 7.37 8.91
N ASN A 234 23.76 8.19 7.90
CA ASN A 234 22.78 9.28 7.99
C ASN A 234 21.41 8.88 7.45
N ALA A 235 21.21 7.62 7.06
CA ALA A 235 19.92 7.15 6.60
C ALA A 235 18.89 7.20 7.75
N SER A 236 17.70 7.67 7.42
CA SER A 236 16.55 7.74 8.31
C SER A 236 15.28 7.46 7.53
N ILE A 237 14.20 7.11 8.22
CA ILE A 237 12.91 6.89 7.56
C ILE A 237 12.43 8.14 6.79
N MET A 238 12.84 9.33 7.24
CA MET A 238 12.50 10.59 6.57
C MET A 238 13.28 10.81 5.28
N THR A 239 14.49 10.23 5.15
CA THR A 239 15.33 10.33 3.94
C THR A 239 15.26 9.11 3.05
N ASP A 240 14.78 7.99 3.58
CA ASP A 240 14.52 6.73 2.87
C ASP A 240 13.37 5.98 3.55
N SER A 241 12.17 6.17 3.02
CA SER A 241 10.95 5.50 3.49
C SER A 241 10.63 4.25 2.68
N THR A 242 11.56 3.75 1.85
CA THR A 242 11.34 2.51 1.11
C THR A 242 11.20 1.35 2.11
N CYS A 243 10.31 0.40 1.83
CA CYS A 243 10.08 -0.81 2.62
C CYS A 243 9.05 -0.71 3.77
N PHE A 244 9.12 -1.68 4.69
CA PHE A 244 8.06 -1.97 5.66
C PHE A 244 7.67 -0.77 6.55
N ARG A 245 8.65 0.08 6.89
CA ARG A 245 8.46 1.22 7.80
C ARG A 245 7.95 2.49 7.11
N ALA A 246 7.57 2.43 5.83
CA ALA A 246 7.04 3.59 5.10
C ALA A 246 5.83 4.24 5.82
N PHE A 247 5.07 3.48 6.61
CA PHE A 247 3.95 4.01 7.39
C PHE A 247 4.39 5.11 8.38
N GLU A 248 5.61 5.03 8.94
CA GLU A 248 6.12 6.03 9.88
C GLU A 248 6.39 7.37 9.17
N TYR A 249 6.90 7.31 7.93
CA TYR A 249 7.10 8.51 7.10
C TYR A 249 5.77 9.19 6.81
N PHE A 250 4.78 8.44 6.33
CA PHE A 250 3.49 9.05 6.00
C PHE A 250 2.71 9.49 7.24
N ASP A 251 2.77 8.76 8.35
CA ASP A 251 2.19 9.22 9.62
C ASP A 251 2.84 10.52 10.09
N ALA A 252 4.16 10.66 9.97
CA ALA A 252 4.84 11.92 10.28
C ALA A 252 4.36 13.08 9.42
N LEU A 253 4.11 12.88 8.11
CA LEU A 253 3.56 13.91 7.24
C LEU A 253 2.13 14.30 7.61
N VAL A 254 1.29 13.32 7.98
CA VAL A 254 -0.07 13.60 8.46
C VAL A 254 -0.02 14.37 9.77
N GLN A 255 0.79 13.92 10.73
CA GLN A 255 0.95 14.60 12.03
C GLN A 255 1.49 16.03 11.87
N GLU A 256 2.41 16.27 10.93
CA GLU A 256 2.87 17.62 10.57
C GLU A 256 1.70 18.50 10.08
N ALA A 257 0.80 17.93 9.26
CA ALA A 257 -0.29 18.67 8.65
C ALA A 257 -1.47 18.95 9.61
N VAL A 258 -1.83 17.99 10.49
CA VAL A 258 -3.06 18.09 11.30
C VAL A 258 -2.89 17.84 12.80
N GLY A 259 -1.70 17.46 13.26
CA GLY A 259 -1.37 17.27 14.68
C GLY A 259 -1.80 15.94 15.30
N HIS A 260 -2.27 14.97 14.51
CA HIS A 260 -2.63 13.63 14.97
C HIS A 260 -2.54 12.61 13.82
N SER A 261 -2.46 11.31 14.16
CA SER A 261 -2.52 10.23 13.18
C SER A 261 -3.93 10.02 12.61
N ILE A 262 -4.00 9.44 11.41
CA ILE A 262 -5.21 8.88 10.79
C ILE A 262 -5.00 7.38 10.56
N PRO A 263 -6.04 6.57 10.28
CA PRO A 263 -5.85 5.15 9.98
C PRO A 263 -4.99 4.95 8.73
N ILE A 264 -4.09 3.97 8.80
CA ILE A 264 -3.21 3.60 7.70
C ILE A 264 -3.46 2.13 7.35
N PHE A 265 -3.65 1.87 6.06
CA PHE A 265 -3.91 0.57 5.48
C PHE A 265 -2.74 0.18 4.59
N THR A 266 -2.09 -0.95 4.88
CA THR A 266 -1.15 -1.59 3.95
C THR A 266 -1.97 -2.30 2.87
N THR A 267 -2.30 -1.58 1.82
CA THR A 267 -3.19 -2.08 0.77
C THR A 267 -2.44 -2.97 -0.23
N GLU A 268 -1.11 -2.87 -0.26
CA GLU A 268 -0.19 -3.83 -0.84
C GLU A 268 1.08 -3.93 0.01
N GLY A 269 1.80 -5.06 -0.06
CA GLY A 269 3.06 -5.21 0.63
C GLY A 269 3.49 -6.64 0.90
N GLY A 270 4.46 -6.79 1.79
CA GLY A 270 5.07 -8.07 2.14
C GLY A 270 6.32 -8.40 1.33
N TYR A 271 6.73 -9.67 1.39
CA TYR A 271 7.89 -10.20 0.67
C TYR A 271 7.42 -11.01 -0.54
N ASN A 272 7.98 -10.68 -1.70
CA ASN A 272 7.80 -11.48 -2.91
C ASN A 272 9.02 -12.38 -3.08
N VAL A 273 8.79 -13.70 -3.19
CA VAL A 273 9.86 -14.67 -3.43
C VAL A 273 10.60 -14.33 -4.73
N GLY A 274 11.93 -14.32 -4.68
CA GLY A 274 12.78 -13.99 -5.82
C GLY A 274 12.84 -12.51 -6.18
N GLN A 275 12.06 -11.63 -5.55
CA GLN A 275 12.13 -10.20 -5.78
C GLN A 275 13.46 -9.66 -5.25
N ARG A 276 14.21 -8.96 -6.10
CA ARG A 276 15.43 -8.30 -5.66
C ARG A 276 15.10 -7.06 -4.84
N ALA A 277 15.96 -6.76 -3.87
CA ALA A 277 15.90 -5.49 -3.21
C ALA A 277 16.11 -4.34 -4.16
N GLY A 278 15.42 -3.22 -3.95
CA GLY A 278 15.40 -2.14 -4.93
C GLY A 278 14.34 -1.08 -4.70
N THR A 279 14.16 -0.20 -5.68
CA THR A 279 12.92 0.54 -5.93
C THR A 279 12.32 0.02 -7.24
N THR A 280 11.20 0.56 -7.70
CA THR A 280 10.62 0.27 -9.02
C THR A 280 11.62 0.48 -10.18
N PHE A 281 12.77 1.14 -9.93
CA PHE A 281 13.73 1.58 -10.94
C PHE A 281 15.17 1.11 -10.74
N GLY A 282 15.48 0.28 -9.73
CA GLY A 282 16.86 -0.17 -9.53
C GLY A 282 17.07 -1.21 -8.44
N ASP A 283 18.06 -2.06 -8.65
CA ASP A 283 18.47 -3.17 -7.81
C ASP A 283 19.41 -2.72 -6.67
N ASP A 284 19.27 -3.31 -5.48
CA ASP A 284 20.07 -3.11 -4.29
C ASP A 284 20.81 -4.41 -3.92
N PRO A 285 22.06 -4.57 -4.36
CA PRO A 285 22.81 -5.82 -4.24
C PRO A 285 23.27 -6.12 -2.81
N ARG A 286 23.00 -5.23 -1.85
CA ARG A 286 23.38 -5.43 -0.44
C ARG A 286 22.56 -6.53 0.25
N TYR A 287 21.38 -6.84 -0.29
CA TYR A 287 20.39 -7.74 0.29
C TYR A 287 20.13 -8.95 -0.61
N PRO A 288 19.86 -10.13 -0.03
CA PRO A 288 19.51 -11.32 -0.79
C PRO A 288 18.08 -11.22 -1.32
N LYS A 289 17.78 -11.98 -2.37
CA LYS A 289 16.38 -12.24 -2.76
C LYS A 289 15.68 -13.06 -1.66
N PRO A 290 14.41 -12.76 -1.30
CA PRO A 290 13.64 -13.64 -0.43
C PRO A 290 13.52 -15.03 -1.04
N THR A 291 13.85 -16.06 -0.26
CA THR A 291 13.76 -17.46 -0.66
C THR A 291 12.46 -18.07 -0.13
N PRO A 292 11.91 -19.12 -0.77
CA PRO A 292 10.79 -19.86 -0.20
C PRO A 292 11.22 -20.79 0.95
N GLU A 293 12.52 -21.06 1.06
CA GLU A 293 13.11 -21.95 2.06
C GLU A 293 13.73 -21.12 3.19
N ARG A 294 12.88 -20.82 4.18
CA ARG A 294 13.11 -19.97 5.37
C ARG A 294 12.81 -18.49 5.19
#